data_AF-A0A7V5D9D2-F1
#
_entry.id   AF-A0A7V5D9D2-F1
#
_cell.length_a   1.000
_cell.length_b   1.000
_cell.length_c   1.000
_cell.angle_alpha   90.00
_cell.angle_beta   90.00
_cell.angle_gamma   90.00
#
_symmetry.space_group_name_H-M   'P 1'
#
loop_
_entity.id
_entity.type
_entity.pdbx_description
1 polymer ?
#
loop_
_entity_poly.entity_id
_entity_poly.type
_entity_poly.pdbx_seq_one_letter_code
_entity_poly.pdbx_strand_id
1 'polypeptide(L)'
;FCYPLTINFVSELYPLEDFIFRSSEPVELRKNEMEMEFYSKGILDIEEVMSTNIILNIPTYPLCKENCKGICPDCGKNLNYEECTCKKEKTIKDERWRALESLKNIFQKK
;
A
#
# COMPACT_ATOMS: atom_id res chain seq x y z
N PHE A 1 4.14 16.32 15.20
CA PHE A 1 4.46 14.99 15.75
C PHE A 1 5.44 14.38 14.80
N CYS A 2 6.67 14.18 15.23
CA CYS A 2 7.55 13.28 14.48
C CYS A 2 6.94 11.90 14.59
N TYR A 3 6.82 11.19 13.46
CA TYR A 3 6.54 9.76 13.49
C TYR A 3 7.91 9.07 13.39
N PRO A 4 8.63 8.90 14.52
CA PRO A 4 9.90 8.17 14.48
C PRO A 4 9.59 6.75 14.01
N LEU A 5 10.08 6.42 12.82
CA LEU A 5 9.95 5.08 12.25
C LEU A 5 11.03 4.21 12.87
N THR A 6 10.63 3.34 13.79
CA THR A 6 11.45 2.22 14.24
C THR A 6 10.99 0.99 13.48
N ILE A 7 11.79 0.57 12.50
CA ILE A 7 11.46 -0.55 11.61
C ILE A 7 12.39 -1.72 11.96
N ASN A 8 11.79 -2.86 12.27
CA ASN A 8 12.51 -4.14 12.32
C ASN A 8 12.03 -4.95 11.13
N PHE A 9 12.92 -5.28 10.21
CA PHE A 9 12.61 -6.09 9.04
C PHE A 9 13.68 -7.16 8.84
N VAL A 10 13.29 -8.24 8.18
CA VAL A 10 14.17 -9.32 7.73
C VAL A 10 13.79 -9.56 6.28
N SER A 11 14.76 -9.48 5.37
CA SER A 11 14.57 -9.84 3.97
C SER A 11 15.47 -11.04 3.62
N GLU A 12 14.88 -12.00 2.92
CA GLU A 12 15.57 -13.17 2.39
C GLU A 12 15.73 -13.01 0.88
N LEU A 13 16.98 -12.89 0.42
CA LEU A 13 17.28 -12.69 -0.99
C LEU A 13 17.95 -13.92 -1.62
N TYR A 14 17.58 -14.19 -2.87
CA TYR A 14 18.02 -15.34 -3.64
C TYR A 14 18.89 -14.90 -4.84
N PRO A 15 19.90 -15.67 -5.25
CA PRO A 15 20.64 -15.37 -6.48
C PRO A 15 19.69 -15.42 -7.69
N LEU A 16 19.68 -14.37 -8.50
CA LEU A 16 18.86 -14.31 -9.70
C LEU A 16 19.26 -15.40 -10.71
N GLU A 17 20.54 -15.75 -10.72
CA GLU A 17 21.10 -16.77 -11.60
C GLU A 17 20.48 -18.16 -11.37
N ASP A 18 20.10 -18.47 -10.13
CA ASP A 18 19.45 -19.73 -9.76
C ASP A 18 18.01 -19.81 -10.29
N PHE A 19 17.37 -18.66 -10.51
CA PHE A 19 15.99 -18.57 -10.97
C PHE A 19 15.89 -18.59 -12.50
N ILE A 20 16.77 -17.88 -13.21
CA ILE A 20 16.77 -17.80 -14.69
C ILE A 20 16.98 -19.18 -15.32
N PHE A 21 17.70 -20.09 -14.65
CA PHE A 21 17.94 -21.43 -15.18
C PHE A 21 16.70 -22.34 -15.19
N ARG A 22 15.62 -21.96 -14.48
CA ARG A 22 14.42 -22.81 -14.32
C ARG A 22 13.34 -22.64 -15.40
N SER A 23 13.39 -21.62 -16.26
CA SER A 23 12.27 -21.36 -17.20
C SER A 23 12.67 -20.89 -18.60
N SER A 24 12.59 -21.79 -19.58
CA SER A 24 12.46 -21.44 -21.00
C SER A 24 11.01 -21.16 -21.42
N GLU A 25 10.04 -21.51 -20.57
CA GLU A 25 8.60 -21.32 -20.79
C GLU A 25 7.94 -20.64 -19.58
N PRO A 26 6.85 -19.87 -19.76
CA PRO A 26 6.15 -19.22 -18.65
C PRO A 26 5.49 -20.26 -17.74
N VAL A 27 5.84 -20.25 -16.46
CA VAL A 27 5.30 -21.16 -15.43
C VAL A 27 4.51 -20.36 -14.40
N GLU A 28 3.43 -20.94 -13.89
CA GLU A 28 2.64 -20.36 -12.80
C GLU A 28 3.48 -20.34 -11.50
N LEU A 29 3.56 -19.16 -10.87
CA LEU A 29 4.30 -18.98 -9.62
C LEU A 29 3.51 -19.55 -8.44
N ARG A 30 4.20 -20.25 -7.55
CA ARG A 30 3.65 -20.65 -6.25
C ARG A 30 3.59 -19.44 -5.32
N LYS A 31 2.73 -19.49 -4.30
CA LYS A 31 2.56 -18.40 -3.33
C LYS A 31 3.88 -17.93 -2.71
N ASN A 32 4.73 -18.87 -2.28
CA ASN A 32 6.03 -18.56 -1.68
C ASN A 32 7.04 -18.00 -2.69
N GLU A 33 6.79 -18.16 -4.00
CA GLU A 33 7.65 -17.60 -5.04
C GLU A 33 7.25 -16.16 -5.41
N MET A 34 6.06 -15.71 -4.99
CA MET A 34 5.60 -14.32 -5.20
C MET A 34 6.27 -13.32 -4.25
N GLU A 35 6.81 -13.81 -3.13
CA GLU A 35 7.41 -13.01 -2.06
C GLU A 35 8.96 -13.09 -2.10
N MET A 36 9.54 -13.56 -3.20
CA MET A 36 11.00 -13.67 -3.35
C MET A 36 11.62 -12.35 -3.84
N GLU A 37 12.69 -11.94 -3.16
CA GLU A 37 13.58 -10.87 -3.59
C GLU A 37 14.88 -11.47 -4.13
N PHE A 38 15.53 -10.80 -5.09
CA PHE A 38 16.71 -11.32 -5.76
C PHE A 38 17.91 -10.39 -5.66
N TYR A 39 19.11 -10.97 -5.73
CA TYR A 39 20.36 -10.24 -5.96
C TYR A 39 21.09 -10.85 -7.16
N SER A 40 22.05 -10.14 -7.75
CA SER A 40 22.76 -10.66 -8.93
C SER A 40 24.26 -10.45 -8.81
N LYS A 41 25.04 -11.31 -9.46
CA LYS A 41 26.52 -11.22 -9.54
C LYS A 41 27.22 -11.18 -8.18
N GLY A 42 26.61 -11.73 -7.13
CA GLY A 42 27.14 -11.64 -5.77
C GLY A 42 27.10 -10.22 -5.17
N ILE A 43 26.35 -9.30 -5.77
CA ILE A 43 26.21 -7.91 -5.32
C ILE A 43 24.79 -7.73 -4.78
N LEU A 44 24.70 -7.25 -3.55
CA LEU A 44 23.45 -6.90 -2.89
C LEU A 44 23.26 -5.38 -2.91
N ASP A 45 22.16 -4.90 -3.50
CA ASP A 45 21.79 -3.49 -3.45
C ASP A 45 21.04 -3.19 -2.14
N ILE A 46 21.79 -2.64 -1.18
CA ILE A 46 21.25 -2.30 0.14
C ILE A 46 20.29 -1.11 0.05
N GLU A 47 20.48 -0.19 -0.90
CA GLU A 47 19.59 0.97 -1.05
C GLU A 47 18.20 0.52 -1.48
N GLU A 48 18.11 -0.41 -2.42
CA GLU A 48 16.84 -1.00 -2.88
C GLU A 48 16.12 -1.74 -1.75
N VAL A 49 16.82 -2.62 -1.03
CA VAL A 49 16.25 -3.38 0.09
C VAL A 49 15.76 -2.44 1.20
N MET A 50 16.57 -1.46 1.59
CA MET A 50 16.22 -0.52 2.65
C MET A 50 15.07 0.40 2.24
N SER A 51 15.12 0.97 1.04
CA SER A 51 14.09 1.92 0.57
C SER A 51 12.72 1.25 0.45
N THR A 52 12.67 0.02 -0.08
CA THR A 52 11.43 -0.78 -0.15
C THR A 52 10.84 -0.99 1.22
N ASN A 53 11.66 -1.47 2.17
CA ASN A 53 11.21 -1.70 3.54
C ASN A 53 10.76 -0.41 4.23
N ILE A 54 11.45 0.71 4.03
CA ILE A 54 11.05 2.00 4.57
C ILE A 54 9.70 2.44 4.01
N ILE A 55 9.53 2.43 2.69
CA ILE A 55 8.31 2.89 2.02
C ILE A 55 7.09 2.10 2.48
N LEU A 56 7.22 0.78 2.60
CA LEU A 56 6.13 -0.10 3.05
C LEU A 56 5.71 0.16 4.51
N ASN A 57 6.62 0.69 5.33
CA ASN A 57 6.36 0.98 6.74
C ASN A 57 5.96 2.44 7.00
N ILE A 58 5.97 3.31 5.98
CA ILE A 58 5.50 4.69 6.13
C ILE A 58 3.97 4.70 6.28
N PRO A 59 3.42 5.40 7.28
CA PRO A 59 1.98 5.58 7.41
C PRO A 59 1.41 6.29 6.18
N THR A 60 0.34 5.74 5.62
CA THR A 60 -0.34 6.32 4.45
C THR A 60 -0.93 7.71 4.73
N TYR A 61 -1.23 8.01 6.01
CA TYR A 61 -1.80 9.28 6.46
C TYR A 61 -1.03 9.80 7.69
N PRO A 62 0.14 10.43 7.50
CA PRO A 62 0.92 10.95 8.62
C PRO A 62 0.14 12.07 9.33
N LEU A 63 -0.06 11.91 10.64
CA LEU A 63 -0.79 12.89 11.44
C LEU A 63 0.15 13.96 12.03
N CYS A 64 -0.37 15.18 12.13
CA CYS A 64 0.34 16.30 12.72
C CYS A 64 0.56 16.14 14.25
N LYS A 65 -0.31 15.38 14.91
CA LYS A 65 -0.37 15.04 16.35
C LYS A 65 -1.26 13.82 16.56
N GLU A 66 -1.16 13.14 17.69
CA GLU A 66 -1.94 11.91 17.97
C GLU A 66 -3.45 12.11 17.75
N ASN A 67 -3.99 13.23 18.22
CA ASN A 67 -5.41 13.57 18.07
C ASN A 67 -5.67 14.57 16.92
N CYS A 68 -4.88 14.50 15.84
CA CYS A 68 -5.04 15.40 14.68
C CYS A 68 -6.34 15.03 13.95
N LYS A 69 -7.31 15.95 13.92
CA LYS A 69 -8.59 15.76 13.20
C LYS A 69 -8.44 15.78 11.67
N GLY A 70 -7.23 16.04 11.18
CA GLY A 70 -6.93 16.11 9.75
C GLY A 70 -7.48 17.36 9.06
N ILE A 71 -7.63 17.23 7.75
CA ILE A 71 -8.10 18.29 6.85
C ILE A 71 -9.38 17.80 6.18
N CYS A 72 -10.33 18.71 5.91
CA CYS A 72 -11.51 18.38 5.12
C CYS A 72 -11.10 18.00 3.68
N PRO A 73 -11.45 16.81 3.16
CA PRO A 73 -11.05 16.39 1.82
C PRO A 73 -11.68 17.23 0.70
N ASP A 74 -12.79 17.91 0.98
CA ASP A 74 -13.52 18.70 -0.02
C ASP A 74 -13.04 20.16 -0.10
N CYS A 75 -12.74 20.79 1.04
CA CYS A 75 -12.40 22.23 1.09
C CYS A 75 -11.02 22.56 1.64
N GLY A 76 -10.26 21.58 2.15
CA GLY A 76 -8.92 21.83 2.67
C GLY A 76 -8.86 22.52 4.05
N LYS A 77 -10.00 22.79 4.70
CA LYS A 77 -10.01 23.37 6.06
C LYS A 77 -9.36 22.45 7.08
N ASN A 78 -8.56 23.04 7.97
CA ASN A 78 -7.94 22.32 9.07
C ASN A 78 -8.96 22.10 10.20
N LEU A 79 -9.39 20.85 10.37
CA LEU A 79 -10.42 20.46 11.32
C LEU A 79 -9.99 20.56 12.78
N ASN A 80 -8.70 20.84 13.03
CA ASN A 80 -8.19 21.10 14.38
C ASN A 80 -8.51 22.51 14.88
N TYR A 81 -8.79 23.48 13.99
CA TYR A 81 -9.05 24.88 14.34
C TYR A 81 -10.50 25.28 14.14
N GLU A 82 -11.15 24.75 13.10
CA GLU A 82 -12.53 25.08 12.76
C GLU A 82 -13.27 23.87 12.17
N GLU A 83 -14.60 23.90 12.24
CA GLU A 83 -15.42 22.91 11.54
C GLU A 83 -15.68 23.35 10.09
N CYS A 84 -15.70 22.40 9.17
CA CYS A 84 -16.15 22.65 7.80
C CYS A 84 -17.68 22.52 7.71
N THR A 85 -18.29 23.33 6.84
CA THR A 85 -19.72 23.21 6.50
C THR A 85 -19.96 22.32 5.27
N CYS A 86 -18.90 21.71 4.71
CA CYS A 86 -19.03 20.71 3.66
C CYS A 86 -20.01 19.65 4.10
N LYS A 87 -21.02 19.38 3.27
CA LYS A 87 -21.95 18.31 3.57
C LYS A 87 -21.14 17.02 3.65
N LYS A 88 -21.34 16.24 4.72
CA LYS A 88 -20.97 14.83 4.74
C LYS A 88 -21.90 14.08 3.79
N GLU A 89 -21.87 14.42 2.50
CA GLU A 89 -22.63 13.69 1.51
C GLU A 89 -21.99 12.30 1.39
N LYS A 90 -22.73 11.34 1.95
CA LYS A 90 -22.53 9.90 1.82
C LYS A 90 -22.05 9.59 0.42
N THR A 91 -20.90 8.94 0.35
CA THR A 91 -20.48 8.08 -0.77
C THR A 91 -20.76 8.74 -2.11
N ILE A 92 -19.84 9.61 -2.57
CA ILE A 92 -19.76 9.94 -3.99
C ILE A 92 -19.77 8.59 -4.71
N LYS A 93 -20.90 8.25 -5.34
CA LYS A 93 -21.01 7.05 -6.15
C LYS A 93 -20.14 7.34 -7.35
N ASP A 94 -18.92 6.81 -7.30
CA ASP A 94 -17.98 6.95 -8.39
C ASP A 94 -18.63 6.39 -9.66
N GLU A 95 -18.85 7.24 -10.66
CA GLU A 95 -19.51 6.85 -11.91
C GLU A 95 -18.79 5.68 -12.59
N ARG A 96 -17.47 5.55 -12.39
CA ARG A 96 -16.67 4.41 -12.87
C ARG A 96 -17.14 3.07 -12.29
N TRP A 97 -17.73 3.11 -11.09
CA TRP A 97 -18.22 1.95 -10.36
C TRP A 97 -19.72 1.68 -10.60
N ARG A 98 -20.38 2.47 -11.45
CA ARG A 98 -21.82 2.32 -11.73
C ARG A 98 -22.20 0.91 -12.17
N ALA A 99 -21.36 0.27 -12.99
CA ALA A 99 -21.59 -1.11 -13.47
C ALA A 99 -21.74 -2.13 -12.32
N LEU A 100 -21.08 -1.88 -11.19
CA LEU A 100 -21.03 -2.78 -10.03
C LEU A 100 -22.26 -2.64 -9.12
N GLU A 101 -23.15 -1.65 -9.34
CA GLU A 101 -24.39 -1.53 -8.56
C GLU A 101 -25.28 -2.76 -8.71
N SER A 102 -25.29 -3.34 -9.91
CA SER A 102 -26.03 -4.57 -10.24
C SER A 102 -25.62 -5.77 -9.37
N LEU A 103 -24.38 -5.80 -8.88
CA LEU A 103 -23.84 -6.91 -8.08
C LEU A 103 -24.29 -6.87 -6.61
N LYS A 104 -24.78 -5.73 -6.10
CA LYS A 104 -25.23 -5.63 -4.70
C LYS A 104 -26.35 -6.62 -4.36
N ASN A 105 -27.22 -6.90 -5.33
CA ASN A 105 -28.34 -7.83 -5.18
C ASN A 105 -27.92 -9.30 -5.18
N ILE A 106 -26.72 -9.61 -5.68
CA ILE A 106 -26.19 -10.98 -5.76
C ILE A 106 -25.61 -11.40 -4.40
N PHE A 107 -24.95 -10.48 -3.70
CA PHE A 107 -24.29 -10.76 -2.41
C PHE A 107 -25.21 -10.63 -1.18
N GLN A 108 -26.42 -10.06 -1.32
CA GLN A 108 -27.40 -9.93 -0.22
C GLN A 108 -28.32 -11.15 -0.04
N LYS A 109 -28.15 -12.21 -0.85
CA LYS A 109 -28.97 -13.43 -0.82
C LYS A 109 -28.34 -14.62 -0.08
N LYS A 110 -27.43 -14.38 0.86
CA LYS A 110 -26.81 -15.43 1.67
C LYS A 110 -27.15 -15.27 3.15
#